data_AF-A0A923YS79-F1
#
_entry.id   AF-A0A923YS79-F1
#
_cell.length_a   1.000
_cell.length_b   1.000
_cell.length_c   1.000
_cell.angle_alpha   90.00
_cell.angle_beta   90.00
_cell.angle_gamma   90.00
#
_symmetry.space_group_name_H-M   'P 1'
#
loop_
_entity.id
_entity.type
_entity.pdbx_description
1 polymer ?
#
loop_
_entity_poly.entity_id
_entity_poly.type
_entity_poly.pdbx_seq_one_letter_code
_entity_poly.pdbx_strand_id
1 'polypeptide(L)' 'HVLTMASDEGLTDAGLKIRTMRLPDTFQDHDSPDSQYDTAGLNAPHIVDTVLNALRHNSAGIEEARA' A
#
# COMPACT_ATOMS: atom_id res chain seq x y z
N HIS A 1 16.99 -6.25 -0.82
CA HIS A 1 15.88 -5.84 0.08
C HIS A 1 15.73 -4.33 -0.07
N VAL A 2 14.80 -3.86 -0.92
CA VAL A 2 14.78 -2.44 -1.35
C VAL A 2 14.52 -1.48 -0.19
N LEU A 3 13.58 -1.83 0.69
CA LEU A 3 13.26 -1.00 1.85
C LEU A 3 14.42 -0.92 2.86
N THR A 4 15.22 -1.98 2.99
CA THR A 4 16.42 -1.96 3.84
C THR A 4 17.45 -1.00 3.29
N MET A 5 17.76 -1.08 2.00
CA MET A 5 18.67 -0.11 1.36
C MET A 5 18.17 1.33 1.53
N ALA A 6 16.87 1.58 1.29
CA ALA A 6 16.31 2.92 1.43
C ALA A 6 16.39 3.45 2.88
N SER A 7 16.29 2.58 3.87
CA SER A 7 16.47 2.94 5.27
C SER A 7 17.95 3.18 5.61
N ASP A 8 18.86 2.33 5.14
CA ASP A 8 20.30 2.43 5.40
C ASP A 8 20.90 3.69 4.77
N GLU A 9 20.37 4.12 3.61
CA GLU A 9 20.74 5.36 2.93
C GLU A 9 20.00 6.61 3.47
N GLY A 10 19.14 6.46 4.49
CA GLY A 10 18.40 7.56 5.11
C GLY A 10 17.30 8.18 4.23
N LEU A 11 16.89 7.51 3.14
CA LEU A 11 15.88 8.02 2.20
C LEU A 11 14.49 8.13 2.83
N THR A 12 14.25 7.45 3.96
CA THR A 12 12.98 7.47 4.69
C THR A 12 12.90 8.55 5.78
N ASP A 13 14.02 9.18 6.13
CA ASP A 13 14.13 9.96 7.38
C ASP A 13 13.42 11.32 7.29
N ALA A 14 13.25 11.85 6.07
CA ALA A 14 12.61 13.14 5.80
C ALA A 14 11.08 13.08 5.63
N GLY A 15 10.40 12.17 6.34
CA GLY A 15 8.94 12.09 6.34
C GLY A 15 8.31 11.38 5.14
N LEU A 16 9.10 10.62 4.38
CA LEU A 16 8.59 9.75 3.32
C LEU A 16 7.70 8.65 3.91
N LYS A 17 6.43 8.61 3.49
CA LYS A 17 5.43 7.65 3.97
C LYS A 17 5.34 6.46 3.02
N ILE A 18 5.86 5.31 3.43
CA ILE A 18 5.81 4.07 2.63
C ILE A 18 4.65 3.19 3.11
N ARG A 19 3.90 2.60 2.17
CA ARG A 19 2.80 1.65 2.44
C ARG A 19 3.10 0.37 1.68
N THR A 20 3.64 -0.62 2.38
CA THR A 20 4.05 -1.88 1.75
C THR A 20 2.86 -2.82 1.63
N MET A 21 2.72 -3.44 0.45
CA MET A 21 1.83 -4.57 0.23
C MET A 21 2.69 -5.83 0.18
N ARG A 22 2.34 -6.82 0.99
CA ARG A 22 3.09 -8.08 1.14
C ARG A 22 2.13 -9.20 1.47
N LEU A 23 2.58 -10.44 1.26
CA LEU A 23 1.82 -11.62 1.68
C LEU A 23 1.52 -11.52 3.19
N PRO A 24 0.26 -11.75 3.60
CA PRO A 24 -0.10 -11.76 5.01
C PRO A 24 0.60 -12.92 5.72
N ASP A 25 0.92 -12.71 7.00
CA ASP A 25 1.50 -13.73 7.88
C ASP A 25 0.40 -14.69 8.38
N THR A 26 -0.24 -15.37 7.43
CA THR A 26 -1.34 -16.30 7.65
C THR A 26 -1.22 -17.44 6.65
N PHE A 27 -1.64 -18.63 7.05
CA PHE A 27 -1.72 -19.76 6.13
C PHE A 27 -2.73 -19.46 5.01
N GLN A 28 -2.38 -19.81 3.77
CA GLN A 28 -3.24 -19.69 2.61
C GLN A 28 -3.43 -21.07 2.01
N ASP A 29 -4.68 -21.43 1.74
CA ASP A 29 -5.00 -22.69 1.09
C ASP A 29 -4.54 -22.68 -0.37
N HIS A 30 -4.26 -23.88 -0.90
CA HIS A 30 -3.86 -24.03 -2.28
C HIS A 30 -5.05 -23.82 -3.22
N ASP A 31 -4.91 -22.90 -4.16
CA ASP A 31 -5.92 -22.58 -5.17
C ASP A 31 -5.23 -22.02 -6.42
N SER A 32 -6.01 -21.57 -7.40
CA SER A 32 -5.50 -20.83 -8.54
C SER A 32 -4.67 -19.60 -8.07
N PRO A 33 -3.61 -19.23 -8.80
CA PRO A 33 -2.79 -18.07 -8.44
C PRO A 33 -3.62 -16.79 -8.27
N ASP A 34 -4.61 -16.57 -9.13
CA ASP A 34 -5.49 -15.41 -9.07
C ASP A 34 -6.29 -15.38 -7.75
N SER A 35 -6.92 -16.50 -7.36
CA SER A 35 -7.64 -16.63 -6.10
C SER A 35 -6.74 -16.38 -4.89
N GLN A 36 -5.50 -16.87 -4.93
CA GLN A 36 -4.53 -16.69 -3.85
C GLN A 36 -4.13 -15.21 -3.70
N TYR A 37 -3.86 -14.52 -4.81
CA TYR A 37 -3.54 -13.09 -4.77
C TYR A 37 -4.72 -12.21 -4.38
N ASP A 38 -5.95 -12.62 -4.72
CA ASP A 38 -7.14 -11.95 -4.23
C ASP A 38 -7.28 -12.11 -2.72
N THR A 39 -7.13 -13.32 -2.20
CA THR A 39 -7.16 -13.62 -0.76
C THR A 39 -6.06 -12.87 0.00
N ALA A 40 -4.86 -12.77 -0.58
CA ALA A 40 -3.73 -12.04 -0.01
C ALA A 40 -3.88 -10.52 -0.10
N GLY A 41 -4.84 -10.00 -0.88
CA GLY A 41 -5.03 -8.56 -1.06
C GLY A 41 -3.93 -7.91 -1.92
N LEU A 42 -3.37 -8.64 -2.89
CA LEU A 42 -2.20 -8.21 -3.67
C LEU A 42 -2.48 -7.92 -5.15
N ASN A 43 -3.74 -8.00 -5.56
CA ASN A 43 -4.18 -7.65 -6.92
C ASN A 43 -4.42 -6.15 -7.13
N ALA A 44 -4.56 -5.76 -8.41
CA ALA A 44 -4.79 -4.39 -8.85
C ALA A 44 -5.87 -3.61 -8.07
N PRO A 45 -7.10 -4.14 -7.82
CA PRO A 45 -8.09 -3.41 -7.02
C PRO A 45 -7.58 -3.09 -5.60
N HIS A 46 -6.87 -4.01 -4.96
CA HIS A 46 -6.33 -3.81 -3.62
C HIS A 46 -5.21 -2.76 -3.57
N ILE A 47 -4.45 -2.62 -4.66
CA ILE A 47 -3.48 -1.52 -4.81
C ILE A 47 -4.22 -0.18 -4.80
N VAL A 48 -5.31 -0.08 -5.57
CA VAL A 48 -6.14 1.14 -5.62
C VAL A 48 -6.69 1.47 -4.23
N ASP A 49 -7.25 0.48 -3.53
CA ASP A 49 -7.76 0.67 -2.17
C ASP A 49 -6.66 1.15 -1.20
N THR A 50 -5.47 0.56 -1.28
CA THR A 50 -4.32 0.97 -0.47
C THR A 50 -3.93 2.43 -0.75
N VAL A 51 -3.94 2.84 -2.02
CA VAL A 51 -3.65 4.22 -2.43
C VAL A 51 -4.73 5.18 -1.90
N LEU A 52 -6.01 4.86 -2.09
CA LEU A 52 -7.12 5.71 -1.64
C LEU A 52 -7.12 5.88 -0.11
N ASN A 53 -6.82 4.80 0.62
CA ASN A 53 -6.65 4.85 2.08
C ASN A 53 -5.43 5.68 2.50
N ALA A 54 -4.31 5.57 1.78
CA ALA A 54 -3.11 6.35 2.06
C ALA A 54 -3.33 7.86 1.84
N LEU A 55 -4.11 8.22 0.83
CA LEU A 55 -4.48 9.60 0.50
C LEU A 55 -5.57 10.18 1.42
N ARG A 56 -6.14 9.39 2.35
CA ARG A 56 -7.19 9.81 3.29
C ARG A 56 -8.42 10.42 2.58
N HIS A 57 -8.99 9.72 1.62
CA HIS A 57 -10.27 10.11 0.99
C HIS A 57 -11.51 10.08 1.93
N ASN A 58 -11.33 10.27 3.25
CA ASN A 58 -12.40 10.31 4.25
C ASN A 58 -12.28 11.48 5.25
N SER A 59 -11.58 12.57 4.93
CA SER A 59 -11.56 13.76 5.81
C SER A 59 -11.69 15.06 5.02
N ALA A 60 -12.92 15.60 5.06
CA ALA A 60 -13.29 17.02 5.12
C ALA A 60 -12.51 18.05 4.28
N GLY A 61 -13.25 18.72 3.39
CA GLY A 61 -12.87 20.02 2.84
C GLY A 61 -11.96 19.94 1.61
N ILE A 62 -12.56 19.69 0.45
CA ILE A 62 -12.00 20.24 -0.79
C ILE A 62 -12.21 21.74 -0.69
N GLU A 63 -11.28 22.47 -0.06
CA GLU A 63 -11.17 23.90 -0.29
C GLU A 63 -10.62 24.02 -1.71
N GLU A 64 -11.49 24.38 -2.65
CA GLU A 64 -11.11 24.74 -4.01
C GLU A 64 -9.99 25.78 -3.91
N ALA A 65 -8.75 25.36 -4.14
CA ALA A 65 -7.66 26.26 -4.44
C ALA A 65 -7.97 26.87 -5.83
N ARG A 66 -8.84 27.88 -5.87
CA ARG A 66 -9.00 28.75 -7.03
C ARG A 66 -7.73 29.61 -7.13
N ALA A 67 -7.07 29.48 -8.27
CA ALA A 67 -6.14 30.48 -8.78
C ALA A 67 -6.88 31.75 -9.21
#